data_AF-A0A3S3NTV1-F1
#
_entry.id   AF-A0A3S3NTV1-F1
#
_cell.length_a   1.000
_cell.length_b   1.000
_cell.length_c   1.000
_cell.angle_alpha   90.00
_cell.angle_beta   90.00
_cell.angle_gamma   90.00
#
_symmetry.space_group_name_H-M   'P 1'
#
loop_
_entity.id
_entity.type
_entity.pdbx_description
1 polymer ?
#
loop_
_entity_poly.entity_id
_entity_poly.type
_entity_poly.pdbx_seq_one_letter_code
_entity_poly.pdbx_strand_id
1 'polypeptide(L)'
;MNQFSYINVILDKKFVENVKETIYDNLSTSAIRYNEILKDVEIVSRMSVKYFQNNEQQKMLKIVLFSHQDKKKVINALLKSYKNLSFYNTEISYISQFMVDNNVKGCCWIKLRPDSYKIRTNEWKKTSTCQIECDVHVLSLIIYDPDSGESNSFSNDEKLSVAFDSIVPFRILSYDIECLNGPNGEFPLPDMNEVIYIGN
;
A
#
# COMPACT_ATOMS: atom_id res chain seq x y z
N MET A 1 -14.72 17.83 -42.36
CA MET A 1 -14.49 18.81 -41.28
C MET A 1 -15.32 18.35 -40.08
N ASN A 2 -14.80 17.39 -39.32
CA ASN A 2 -15.52 16.78 -38.20
C ASN A 2 -15.18 17.57 -36.94
N GLN A 3 -16.09 18.46 -36.53
CA GLN A 3 -16.06 19.09 -35.22
C GLN A 3 -16.36 18.01 -34.17
N PHE A 4 -15.32 17.48 -33.54
CA PHE A 4 -15.47 16.80 -32.26
C PHE A 4 -15.63 17.89 -31.20
N SER A 5 -16.85 18.11 -30.72
CA SER A 5 -17.10 18.95 -29.57
C SER A 5 -16.54 18.22 -28.34
N TYR A 6 -15.30 18.50 -27.97
CA TYR A 6 -14.83 18.18 -26.63
C TYR A 6 -15.68 19.00 -25.67
N ILE A 7 -16.56 18.34 -24.92
CA ILE A 7 -17.17 18.93 -23.74
C ILE A 7 -16.00 19.17 -22.78
N ASN A 8 -15.47 20.40 -22.77
CA ASN A 8 -14.44 20.80 -21.84
C ASN A 8 -15.10 20.87 -20.46
N VAL A 9 -15.03 19.78 -19.70
CA VAL A 9 -15.39 19.78 -18.29
C VAL A 9 -14.38 20.67 -17.57
N ILE A 10 -14.84 21.81 -17.05
CA ILE A 10 -14.00 22.68 -16.23
C ILE A 10 -13.88 22.03 -14.85
N LEU A 11 -12.68 21.56 -14.52
CA LEU A 11 -12.35 21.13 -13.16
C LEU A 11 -12.13 22.38 -12.30
N ASP A 12 -13.19 22.76 -11.57
CA ASP A 12 -13.20 23.85 -10.60
C ASP A 12 -13.68 23.37 -9.22
N LYS A 13 -13.72 24.28 -8.24
CA LYS A 13 -14.17 23.96 -6.88
C LYS A 13 -15.61 23.43 -6.86
N LYS A 14 -16.48 23.93 -7.73
CA LYS A 14 -17.88 23.48 -7.81
C LYS A 14 -17.96 22.04 -8.30
N PHE A 15 -17.16 21.68 -9.30
CA PHE A 15 -17.06 20.31 -9.78
C PHE A 15 -16.53 19.36 -8.70
N VAL A 16 -15.54 19.79 -7.90
CA VAL A 16 -15.03 19.03 -6.76
C VAL A 16 -16.15 18.74 -5.74
N GLU A 17 -16.95 19.75 -5.38
CA GLU A 17 -18.07 19.56 -4.46
C GLU A 17 -19.15 18.63 -5.06
N ASN A 18 -19.49 18.78 -6.34
CA ASN A 18 -20.41 17.85 -7.01
C ASN A 18 -19.90 16.40 -7.00
N VAL A 19 -18.59 16.19 -7.15
CA VAL A 19 -17.97 14.85 -7.08
C VAL A 19 -18.09 14.29 -5.66
N LYS A 20 -17.84 15.11 -4.64
CA LYS A 20 -18.02 14.73 -3.22
C LYS A 20 -19.47 14.32 -2.93
N GLU A 21 -20.44 15.13 -3.35
CA GLU A 21 -21.88 14.84 -3.23
C GLU A 21 -22.25 13.55 -3.96
N THR A 22 -21.75 13.35 -5.19
CA THR A 22 -21.98 12.13 -5.95
C THR A 22 -21.51 10.89 -5.20
N ILE A 23 -20.31 10.94 -4.61
CA ILE A 23 -19.76 9.84 -3.82
C ILE A 23 -20.61 9.62 -2.55
N TYR A 24 -21.04 10.70 -1.90
CA TYR A 24 -21.92 10.64 -0.72
C TYR A 24 -23.25 9.95 -1.04
N ASP A 25 -23.96 10.38 -2.07
CA ASP A 25 -25.30 9.89 -2.41
C ASP A 25 -25.29 8.41 -2.82
N ASN A 26 -24.23 7.98 -3.51
CA ASN A 26 -24.11 6.60 -3.98
C ASN A 26 -23.58 5.62 -2.93
N LEU A 27 -22.99 6.10 -1.82
CA LEU A 27 -22.38 5.24 -0.78
C LEU A 27 -23.08 5.32 0.58
N SER A 28 -23.91 6.34 0.83
CA SER A 28 -24.62 6.55 2.10
C SER A 28 -25.77 5.56 2.35
N THR A 29 -26.17 4.78 1.35
CA THR A 29 -27.33 3.88 1.44
C THR A 29 -27.05 2.57 2.20
N SER A 30 -25.79 2.29 2.58
CA SER A 30 -25.41 1.06 3.28
C SER A 30 -24.59 1.31 4.55
N ALA A 31 -25.21 1.61 5.69
CA ALA A 31 -24.67 1.57 7.07
C ALA A 31 -23.29 2.23 7.38
N ILE A 32 -22.60 2.79 6.40
CA ILE A 32 -21.24 3.35 6.44
C ILE A 32 -21.38 4.83 6.09
N ARG A 33 -20.83 5.70 6.94
CA ARG A 33 -20.93 7.15 6.71
C ARG A 33 -19.85 7.56 5.72
N TYR A 34 -20.19 8.41 4.76
CA TYR A 34 -19.24 8.97 3.78
C TYR A 34 -17.99 9.59 4.41
N ASN A 35 -18.11 10.24 5.58
CA ASN A 35 -16.99 10.82 6.34
C ASN A 35 -15.96 9.77 6.80
N GLU A 36 -16.26 8.48 6.66
CA GLU A 36 -15.37 7.36 6.96
C GLU A 36 -14.65 6.84 5.71
N ILE A 37 -15.07 7.24 4.50
CA ILE A 37 -14.53 6.76 3.22
C ILE A 37 -13.64 7.82 2.57
N LEU A 38 -14.15 9.04 2.39
CA LEU A 38 -13.46 10.08 1.65
C LEU A 38 -12.70 11.01 2.61
N LYS A 39 -11.39 11.12 2.41
CA LYS A 39 -10.52 12.02 3.17
C LYS A 39 -10.43 13.39 2.50
N ASP A 40 -10.18 13.44 1.19
CA ASP A 40 -10.01 14.69 0.47
C ASP A 40 -10.21 14.53 -1.04
N VAL A 41 -10.50 15.64 -1.73
CA VAL A 41 -10.51 15.72 -3.20
C VAL A 41 -9.82 17.01 -3.62
N GLU A 42 -8.69 16.88 -4.30
CA GLU A 42 -7.89 18.01 -4.78
C GLU A 42 -7.77 18.02 -6.30
N ILE A 43 -7.78 19.23 -6.89
CA ILE A 43 -7.43 19.42 -8.31
C ILE A 43 -5.91 19.47 -8.40
N VAL A 44 -5.34 18.60 -9.22
CA VAL A 44 -3.89 18.51 -9.46
C VAL A 44 -3.57 18.67 -10.93
N SER A 45 -2.43 19.28 -11.24
CA SER A 45 -1.86 19.26 -12.58
C SER A 45 -0.92 18.06 -12.71
N ARG A 46 -1.24 17.15 -13.63
CA ARG A 46 -0.49 15.91 -13.87
C ARG A 46 -0.47 15.60 -15.37
N MET A 47 0.41 14.71 -15.77
CA MET A 47 0.56 14.30 -17.17
C MET A 47 0.45 12.78 -17.25
N SER A 48 -0.24 12.28 -18.28
CA SER A 48 -0.27 10.85 -18.57
C SER A 48 1.12 10.38 -19.00
N VAL A 49 1.57 9.24 -18.47
CA VAL A 49 2.81 8.57 -18.92
C VAL A 49 2.60 7.90 -20.29
N LYS A 50 1.35 7.60 -20.64
CA LYS A 50 1.01 6.98 -21.93
C LYS A 50 1.13 8.00 -23.06
N TYR A 51 1.92 7.67 -24.09
CA TYR A 51 2.25 8.51 -25.25
C TYR A 51 3.00 9.80 -24.90
N PHE A 52 3.64 10.38 -25.91
CA PHE A 52 4.27 11.70 -25.79
C PHE A 52 3.17 12.77 -25.69
N GLN A 53 3.17 13.54 -24.60
CA GLN A 53 2.18 14.58 -24.30
C GLN A 53 2.70 16.00 -24.54
N ASN A 54 3.82 16.17 -25.26
CA ASN A 54 4.48 17.48 -25.48
C ASN A 54 4.81 18.25 -24.18
N ASN A 55 5.04 17.54 -23.06
CA ASN A 55 5.19 18.13 -21.72
C ASN A 55 3.98 18.96 -21.24
N GLU A 56 2.80 18.77 -21.83
CA GLU A 56 1.58 19.45 -21.42
C GLU A 56 0.92 18.73 -20.23
N GLN A 57 0.71 19.48 -19.14
CA GLN A 57 -0.02 18.98 -17.99
C GLN A 57 -1.53 19.19 -18.16
N GLN A 58 -2.29 18.19 -17.73
CA GLN A 58 -3.74 18.23 -17.68
C GLN A 58 -4.19 18.37 -16.22
N LYS A 59 -5.30 19.09 -16.02
CA LYS A 59 -5.96 19.10 -14.71
C LYS A 59 -6.62 17.74 -14.50
N MET A 60 -6.42 17.16 -13.32
CA MET A 60 -6.98 15.90 -12.88
C MET A 60 -7.53 16.05 -11.47
N LEU A 61 -8.40 15.13 -11.04
CA LEU A 61 -8.81 15.03 -9.65
C LEU A 61 -8.01 13.94 -8.95
N LYS A 62 -7.41 14.29 -7.81
CA LYS A 62 -6.87 13.31 -6.88
C LYS A 62 -7.87 13.12 -5.75
N ILE A 63 -8.38 11.91 -5.63
CA ILE A 63 -9.36 11.50 -4.64
C ILE A 63 -8.62 10.69 -3.58
N VAL A 64 -8.60 11.18 -2.35
CA VAL A 64 -7.90 10.56 -1.21
C VAL A 64 -8.93 9.86 -0.33
N LEU A 65 -8.70 8.58 -0.06
CA LEU A 65 -9.58 7.75 0.77
C LEU A 65 -8.96 7.50 2.14
N PHE A 66 -9.78 7.24 3.15
CA PHE A 66 -9.30 6.76 4.45
C PHE A 66 -8.84 5.30 4.39
N SER A 67 -9.50 4.48 3.57
CA SER A 67 -9.14 3.08 3.35
C SER A 67 -8.99 2.77 1.85
N HIS A 68 -7.90 2.08 1.51
CA HIS A 68 -7.67 1.62 0.14
C HIS A 68 -8.71 0.58 -0.32
N GLN A 69 -9.40 -0.07 0.62
CA GLN A 69 -10.41 -1.10 0.34
C GLN A 69 -11.64 -0.51 -0.35
N ASP A 70 -11.95 0.77 -0.10
CA ASP A 70 -13.14 1.43 -0.67
C ASP A 70 -12.93 1.98 -2.08
N LYS A 71 -11.71 1.85 -2.63
CA LYS A 71 -11.34 2.31 -3.97
C LYS A 71 -12.30 1.84 -5.06
N LYS A 72 -12.64 0.53 -5.06
CA LYS A 72 -13.57 -0.04 -6.05
C LYS A 72 -14.99 0.54 -5.92
N LYS A 73 -15.46 0.78 -4.69
CA LYS A 73 -16.79 1.35 -4.44
C LYS A 73 -16.88 2.78 -4.99
N VAL A 74 -15.86 3.59 -4.74
CA VAL A 74 -15.78 4.98 -5.22
C VAL A 74 -15.71 5.04 -6.74
N ILE A 75 -14.88 4.20 -7.38
CA ILE A 75 -14.80 4.12 -8.85
C ILE A 75 -16.17 3.77 -9.44
N ASN A 76 -16.84 2.77 -8.89
CA ASN A 76 -18.17 2.34 -9.35
C ASN A 76 -19.23 3.43 -9.17
N ALA A 77 -19.21 4.17 -8.05
CA ALA A 77 -20.10 5.31 -7.83
C ALA A 77 -19.90 6.39 -8.90
N LEU A 78 -18.64 6.74 -9.20
CA LEU A 78 -18.32 7.75 -10.21
C LEU A 78 -18.68 7.31 -11.63
N LEU A 79 -18.45 6.05 -11.98
CA LEU A 79 -18.82 5.49 -13.29
C LEU A 79 -20.34 5.45 -13.52
N LYS A 80 -21.14 5.36 -12.46
CA LYS A 80 -22.62 5.46 -12.56
C LYS A 80 -23.08 6.87 -12.89
N SER A 81 -22.43 7.88 -12.33
CA SER A 81 -22.86 9.27 -12.44
C SER A 81 -22.20 10.05 -13.58
N TYR A 82 -21.01 9.65 -14.00
CA TYR A 82 -20.24 10.34 -15.04
C TYR A 82 -19.84 9.38 -16.16
N LYS A 83 -20.03 9.82 -17.41
CA LYS A 83 -19.59 9.09 -18.61
C LYS A 83 -18.16 9.49 -18.99
N ASN A 84 -17.44 8.59 -19.65
CA ASN A 84 -16.10 8.83 -20.22
C ASN A 84 -15.03 9.23 -19.18
N LEU A 85 -15.12 8.69 -17.96
CA LEU A 85 -14.05 8.86 -16.97
C LEU A 85 -12.84 7.99 -17.30
N SER A 86 -11.66 8.57 -17.12
CA SER A 86 -10.39 7.84 -17.10
C SER A 86 -9.84 7.83 -15.69
N PHE A 87 -9.42 6.66 -15.21
CA PHE A 87 -8.81 6.51 -13.91
C PHE A 87 -7.34 6.11 -14.06
N TYR A 88 -6.50 6.63 -13.17
CA TYR A 88 -5.06 6.36 -13.15
C TYR A 88 -4.68 5.73 -11.81
N ASN A 89 -3.61 4.93 -11.80
CA ASN A 89 -3.10 4.23 -10.62
C ASN A 89 -4.16 3.37 -9.90
N THR A 90 -5.13 2.82 -10.65
CA THR A 90 -6.22 2.01 -10.06
C THR A 90 -5.78 0.60 -9.67
N GLU A 91 -4.74 0.08 -10.31
CA GLU A 91 -4.29 -1.31 -10.16
C GLU A 91 -3.10 -1.46 -9.22
N ILE A 92 -2.43 -0.35 -8.89
CA ILE A 92 -1.29 -0.35 -7.97
C ILE A 92 -1.80 -0.75 -6.57
N SER A 93 -1.11 -1.72 -5.96
CA SER A 93 -1.41 -2.17 -4.60
C SER A 93 -1.15 -1.04 -3.59
N TYR A 94 -1.90 -1.02 -2.49
CA TYR A 94 -1.67 -0.04 -1.43
C TYR A 94 -0.25 -0.12 -0.86
N ILE A 95 0.30 -1.34 -0.72
CA ILE A 95 1.66 -1.56 -0.22
C ILE A 95 2.68 -0.93 -1.17
N SER A 96 2.55 -1.17 -2.49
CA SER A 96 3.45 -0.59 -3.49
C SER A 96 3.36 0.95 -3.50
N GLN A 97 2.15 1.51 -3.42
CA GLN A 97 1.96 2.96 -3.35
C GLN A 97 2.60 3.54 -2.07
N PHE A 98 2.38 2.90 -0.92
CA PHE A 98 2.99 3.29 0.35
C PHE A 98 4.52 3.28 0.27
N MET A 99 5.09 2.24 -0.35
CA MET A 99 6.54 2.12 -0.53
C MET A 99 7.10 3.25 -1.38
N VAL A 100 6.51 3.53 -2.55
CA VAL A 100 6.94 4.61 -3.45
C VAL A 100 6.80 5.98 -2.78
N ASP A 101 5.66 6.25 -2.16
CA ASP A 101 5.37 7.56 -1.55
C ASP A 101 6.29 7.89 -0.38
N ASN A 102 6.83 6.87 0.31
CA ASN A 102 7.70 7.02 1.48
C ASN A 102 9.14 6.59 1.22
N ASN A 103 9.53 6.36 -0.04
CA ASN A 103 10.85 5.87 -0.45
C ASN A 103 11.31 4.58 0.27
N VAL A 104 10.37 3.72 0.65
CA VAL A 104 10.66 2.42 1.28
C VAL A 104 10.97 1.41 0.18
N LYS A 105 12.19 0.87 0.19
CA LYS A 105 12.63 -0.18 -0.72
C LYS A 105 12.49 -1.57 -0.06
N GLY A 106 12.56 -2.62 -0.87
CA GLY A 106 12.67 -3.98 -0.33
C GLY A 106 13.96 -4.15 0.49
N CYS A 107 13.87 -4.80 1.64
CA CYS A 107 15.01 -5.08 2.52
C CYS A 107 15.81 -3.84 2.96
N CYS A 108 15.23 -2.64 2.91
CA CYS A 108 15.91 -1.44 3.40
C CYS A 108 15.88 -1.35 4.93
N TRP A 109 16.76 -0.51 5.46
CA TRP A 109 16.75 -0.19 6.87
C TRP A 109 15.79 0.94 7.20
N ILE A 110 15.08 0.79 8.33
CA ILE A 110 14.15 1.79 8.86
C ILE A 110 14.52 2.09 10.30
N LYS A 111 14.69 3.38 10.62
CA LYS A 111 14.85 3.86 11.99
C LYS A 111 13.60 4.59 12.44
N LEU A 112 13.15 4.26 13.65
CA LEU A 112 12.11 5.02 14.33
C LEU A 112 12.79 6.17 15.08
N ARG A 113 12.25 7.38 14.94
CA ARG A 113 12.75 8.51 15.74
C ARG A 113 12.51 8.25 17.23
N PRO A 114 13.42 8.69 18.12
CA PRO A 114 13.15 8.68 19.55
C PRO A 114 11.80 9.35 19.86
N ASP A 115 11.07 8.80 20.82
CA ASP A 115 9.76 9.30 21.29
C ASP A 115 8.65 9.38 20.23
N SER A 116 8.87 8.82 19.04
CA SER A 116 7.92 8.89 17.93
C SER A 116 7.03 7.65 17.79
N TYR A 117 7.23 6.66 18.66
CA TYR A 117 6.56 5.38 18.62
C TYR A 117 6.11 4.97 20.02
N LYS A 118 5.07 4.14 20.10
CA LYS A 118 4.57 3.59 21.35
C LYS A 118 4.72 2.07 21.33
N ILE A 119 5.51 1.54 22.25
CA ILE A 119 5.65 0.09 22.43
C ILE A 119 4.34 -0.47 23.00
N ARG A 120 3.88 -1.58 22.45
CA ARG A 120 2.71 -2.29 22.96
C ARG A 120 3.07 -3.07 24.22
N THR A 121 2.34 -2.78 25.29
CA THR A 121 2.50 -3.36 26.63
C THR A 121 1.33 -4.31 26.94
N ASN A 122 1.30 -4.89 28.14
CA ASN A 122 0.21 -5.80 28.54
C ASN A 122 -1.17 -5.12 28.56
N GLU A 123 -1.21 -3.80 28.81
CA GLU A 123 -2.45 -3.00 28.76
C GLU A 123 -2.96 -2.80 27.33
N TRP A 124 -2.05 -2.83 26.35
CA TRP A 124 -2.36 -2.78 24.92
C TRP A 124 -1.82 -4.04 24.24
N LYS A 125 -2.60 -5.12 24.38
CA LYS A 125 -2.20 -6.48 24.02
C LYS A 125 -1.58 -6.56 22.61
N LYS A 126 -0.38 -7.15 22.56
CA LYS A 126 0.29 -7.55 21.32
C LYS A 126 -0.57 -8.53 20.52
N THR A 127 -0.58 -8.38 19.20
CA THR A 127 -1.26 -9.32 18.31
C THR A 127 -0.29 -10.25 17.58
N SER A 128 0.99 -9.89 17.53
CA SER A 128 2.05 -10.69 16.91
C SER A 128 2.79 -11.57 17.94
N THR A 129 3.63 -12.47 17.43
CA THR A 129 4.59 -13.26 18.22
C THR A 129 5.97 -12.59 18.32
N CYS A 130 6.13 -11.37 17.80
CA CYS A 130 7.40 -10.65 17.79
C CYS A 130 7.82 -10.19 19.20
N GLN A 131 9.13 -10.14 19.43
CA GLN A 131 9.69 -9.64 20.69
C GLN A 131 9.32 -8.17 20.93
N ILE A 132 9.35 -7.35 19.88
CA ILE A 132 9.01 -5.93 19.89
C ILE A 132 7.83 -5.71 18.96
N GLU A 133 6.78 -5.06 19.47
CA GLU A 133 5.62 -4.60 18.70
C GLU A 133 5.35 -3.16 19.12
N CYS A 134 5.22 -2.26 18.15
CA CYS A 134 5.02 -0.84 18.41
C CYS A 134 4.16 -0.19 17.34
N ASP A 135 3.49 0.90 17.71
CA ASP A 135 2.74 1.75 16.79
C ASP A 135 3.56 3.02 16.52
N VAL A 136 3.67 3.40 15.24
CA VAL A 136 4.42 4.58 14.81
C VAL A 136 3.71 5.25 13.63
N HIS A 137 3.72 6.58 13.60
CA HIS A 137 3.21 7.32 12.46
C HIS A 137 4.22 7.29 11.31
N VAL A 138 3.76 7.17 10.07
CA VAL A 138 4.65 7.05 8.88
C VAL A 138 5.63 8.21 8.73
N LEU A 139 5.22 9.44 9.05
CA LEU A 139 6.08 10.63 9.03
C LEU A 139 7.19 10.63 10.09
N SER A 140 7.20 9.62 10.95
CA SER A 140 8.22 9.43 11.97
C SER A 140 9.29 8.40 11.59
N LEU A 141 9.13 7.76 10.44
CA LEU A 141 10.12 6.83 9.89
C LEU A 141 11.27 7.61 9.26
N ILE A 142 12.49 7.13 9.50
CA ILE A 142 13.69 7.50 8.74
C ILE A 142 14.04 6.27 7.91
N ILE A 143 14.01 6.44 6.58
CA ILE A 143 14.30 5.36 5.64
C ILE A 143 15.71 5.54 5.10
N TYR A 144 16.53 4.50 5.20
CA TYR A 144 17.88 4.50 4.68
C TYR A 144 17.94 3.78 3.34
N ASP A 145 18.55 4.44 2.37
CA ASP A 145 18.72 3.90 1.03
C ASP A 145 20.01 3.08 0.95
N PRO A 146 19.93 1.75 0.75
CA PRO A 146 21.12 0.90 0.64
C PRO A 146 21.99 1.25 -0.58
N ASP A 147 21.42 1.87 -1.62
CA ASP A 147 22.12 2.21 -2.87
C ASP A 147 22.81 3.57 -2.81
N SER A 148 22.57 4.37 -1.75
CA SER A 148 23.07 5.74 -1.65
C SER A 148 24.61 5.84 -1.57
N GLY A 149 25.29 4.74 -1.25
CA GLY A 149 26.73 4.72 -0.98
C GLY A 149 27.12 5.47 0.30
N GLU A 150 26.13 5.92 1.10
CA GLU A 150 26.39 6.52 2.40
C GLU A 150 26.84 5.45 3.38
N SER A 151 28.12 5.51 3.78
CA SER A 151 28.68 4.74 4.90
C SER A 151 28.21 5.34 6.24
N ASN A 152 26.92 5.54 6.37
CA ASN A 152 26.32 6.12 7.56
C ASN A 152 25.89 4.95 8.46
N SER A 153 26.39 4.94 9.68
CA SER A 153 25.99 4.01 10.71
C SER A 153 24.88 4.63 11.56
N PHE A 154 24.02 3.82 12.17
CA PHE A 154 22.91 4.33 12.99
C PHE A 154 23.35 5.12 14.24
N SER A 155 24.64 5.04 14.60
CA SER A 155 25.24 5.60 15.80
C SER A 155 26.73 5.95 15.59
N ASN A 156 27.18 7.02 16.25
CA ASN A 156 28.61 7.32 16.43
C ASN A 156 29.30 6.34 17.40
N ASP A 157 28.52 5.49 18.09
CA ASP A 157 29.06 4.38 18.88
C ASP A 157 29.50 3.24 17.94
N GLU A 158 30.80 2.98 17.87
CA GLU A 158 31.41 1.90 17.05
C GLU A 158 30.82 0.51 17.37
N LYS A 159 30.27 0.29 18.56
CA LYS A 159 29.66 -1.00 18.95
C LYS A 159 28.26 -1.22 18.39
N LEU A 160 27.58 -0.17 17.92
CA LEU A 160 26.21 -0.24 17.39
C LEU A 160 26.12 0.27 15.94
N SER A 161 27.28 0.48 15.30
CA SER A 161 27.35 0.89 13.92
C SER A 161 26.95 -0.26 13.00
N VAL A 162 25.78 -0.14 12.38
CA VAL A 162 25.33 -1.05 11.32
C VAL A 162 25.36 -0.30 10.01
N ALA A 163 26.06 -0.86 9.02
CA ALA A 163 26.13 -0.29 7.67
C ALA A 163 24.79 -0.50 6.95
N PHE A 164 24.33 0.49 6.19
CA PHE A 164 23.01 0.42 5.56
C PHE A 164 22.90 -0.58 4.40
N ASP A 165 24.02 -1.05 3.88
CA ASP A 165 24.12 -2.15 2.91
C ASP A 165 24.25 -3.54 3.57
N SER A 166 24.37 -3.59 4.90
CA SER A 166 24.49 -4.85 5.63
C SER A 166 23.15 -5.58 5.75
N ILE A 167 23.24 -6.90 5.92
CA ILE A 167 22.10 -7.82 6.04
C ILE A 167 21.96 -8.26 7.50
N VAL A 168 20.72 -8.25 8.02
CA VAL A 168 20.42 -8.78 9.36
C VAL A 168 20.66 -10.29 9.44
N PRO A 169 20.98 -10.83 10.63
CA PRO A 169 21.12 -12.28 10.82
C PRO A 169 19.75 -12.99 10.75
N PHE A 170 19.28 -13.28 9.54
CA PHE A 170 18.03 -14.00 9.32
C PHE A 170 18.08 -15.41 9.94
N ARG A 171 16.96 -15.84 10.54
CA ARG A 171 16.76 -17.24 10.93
C ARG A 171 16.14 -17.98 9.76
N ILE A 172 16.93 -18.84 9.12
CA ILE A 172 16.49 -19.65 7.98
C ILE A 172 16.09 -21.02 8.51
N LEU A 173 14.84 -21.42 8.28
CA LEU A 173 14.32 -22.75 8.55
C LEU A 173 14.13 -23.46 7.22
N SER A 174 14.76 -24.63 7.07
CA SER A 174 14.52 -25.56 5.96
C SER A 174 13.97 -26.82 6.59
N TYR A 175 12.87 -27.33 6.05
CA TYR A 175 12.26 -28.56 6.52
C TYR A 175 11.75 -29.37 5.34
N ASP A 176 11.59 -30.67 5.56
CA ASP A 176 11.06 -31.63 4.59
C ASP A 176 10.10 -32.59 5.29
N ILE A 177 9.16 -33.14 4.53
CA ILE A 177 8.16 -34.08 5.05
C ILE A 177 8.15 -35.36 4.24
N GLU A 178 7.92 -36.48 4.93
CA GLU A 178 7.67 -37.76 4.27
C GLU A 178 6.24 -38.20 4.55
N CYS A 179 5.57 -38.69 3.52
CA CYS A 179 4.20 -39.19 3.58
C CYS A 179 4.17 -40.69 3.29
N LEU A 180 3.20 -41.39 3.87
CA LEU A 180 2.96 -42.78 3.49
C LEU A 180 2.36 -42.82 2.07
N ASN A 181 2.96 -43.56 1.15
CA ASN A 181 2.38 -43.76 -0.18
C ASN A 181 1.07 -44.55 -0.11
N GLY A 182 0.23 -44.39 -1.13
CA GLY A 182 -0.94 -45.24 -1.32
C GLY A 182 -0.54 -46.72 -1.43
N PRO A 183 -1.43 -47.65 -1.09
CA PRO A 183 -1.13 -49.09 -1.08
C PRO A 183 -0.63 -49.65 -2.42
N ASN A 184 -0.92 -48.95 -3.54
CA ASN A 184 -0.47 -49.32 -4.88
C ASN A 184 0.67 -48.44 -5.43
N GLY A 185 1.38 -47.69 -4.57
CA GLY A 185 2.40 -46.73 -5.01
C GLY A 185 1.80 -45.47 -5.64
N GLU A 186 0.53 -45.20 -5.37
CA GLU A 186 -0.16 -43.98 -5.79
C GLU A 186 0.42 -42.78 -5.06
N PHE A 187 0.42 -41.62 -5.73
CA PHE A 187 0.86 -40.36 -5.14
C PHE A 187 0.02 -40.05 -3.88
N PRO A 188 0.65 -39.66 -2.74
CA PRO A 188 -0.07 -39.40 -1.51
C PRO A 188 -1.17 -38.33 -1.68
N LEU A 189 -2.37 -38.64 -1.19
CA LEU A 189 -3.47 -37.69 -1.10
C LEU A 189 -3.57 -37.15 0.33
N PRO A 190 -3.67 -35.83 0.55
CA PRO A 190 -3.70 -35.23 1.89
C PRO A 190 -4.76 -35.80 2.83
N ASP A 191 -5.93 -36.18 2.31
CA ASP A 191 -7.04 -36.71 3.12
C ASP A 191 -6.92 -38.22 3.43
N MET A 192 -6.02 -38.92 2.74
CA MET A 192 -5.93 -40.38 2.79
C MET A 192 -4.60 -40.89 3.34
N ASN A 193 -3.55 -40.10 3.25
CA ASN A 193 -2.18 -40.51 3.53
C ASN A 193 -1.58 -39.65 4.64
N GLU A 194 -1.14 -40.30 5.72
CA GLU A 194 -0.54 -39.62 6.86
C GLU A 194 0.88 -39.13 6.54
N VAL A 195 1.23 -37.97 7.12
CA VAL A 195 2.62 -37.51 7.22
C VAL A 195 3.30 -38.34 8.31
N ILE A 196 4.38 -39.04 7.97
CA ILE A 196 5.07 -39.98 8.85
C ILE A 196 6.39 -39.43 9.40
N TYR A 197 6.94 -38.37 8.77
CA TYR A 197 8.16 -37.72 9.23
C TYR A 197 8.15 -36.24 8.87
N ILE A 198 8.71 -35.42 9.75
CA ILE A 198 8.99 -34.00 9.52
C ILE A 198 10.42 -33.78 10.00
N GLY A 199 11.34 -33.49 9.07
CA GLY A 199 12.72 -33.11 9.38
C GLY A 199 12.88 -31.60 9.25
N ASN A 200 13.48 -30.94 10.24
CA ASN A 200 13.60 -29.48 10.33
C ASN A 200 14.95 -29.01 10.87
#